data_AF-A0A2N2MNT0-F1
#
_entry.id   AF-A0A2N2MNT0-F1
#
_cell.length_a   1.000
_cell.length_b   1.000
_cell.length_c   1.000
_cell.angle_alpha   90.00
_cell.angle_beta   90.00
_cell.angle_gamma   90.00
#
_symmetry.space_group_name_H-M   'P 1'
#
loop_
_entity.id
_entity.type
_entity.pdbx_description
1 polymer ?
#
loop_
_entity_poly.entity_id
_entity_poly.type
_entity_poly.pdbx_seq_one_letter_code
_entity_poly.pdbx_strand_id
1 'polypeptide(L)'
;MLLNKPQKTLLLVLSVIAIIMGVFVFNRLPQLQIKTSQALAWIRLSINPVEAMPTAEANSIQQLTFWLPGLMSVEADSTKTTHDELSKPLNSFLPGAVTLPPPSFNPQRDYQDWNNCGPATLALGLRYWGWQGDQFTISEVIRPKRQDKNVNIEELAGYVNQTVQGLKAEVRVGGDLAVLEALIAGGYPVIIEESFKVEKSAWPGDDQWAGHYILLTGYDRQKQYFIAQDSYHGPDRLLTYDDIAQAWQAFNHVYLVIFPTDDLPKIQQLLGANWPLEDNLKQTAALLQRQALSEPSNAFAWFNLGSSLTALQEYDMAVQAFAKARELGLPSRMLRYQFGPLIAAYQTGDTEDLERLADYALHVTPDSEEALLWKGWVYELSGDHLSAITLFNQAIQANSGYQEAKNALAIVRP
;
A
#
# COMPACT_ATOMS: atom_id res chain seq x y z
N MET A 1 -53.05 -28.87 4.91
CA MET A 1 -53.95 -28.01 5.73
C MET A 1 -53.65 -26.57 5.35
N LEU A 2 -54.59 -25.86 4.71
CA LEU A 2 -54.35 -24.48 4.25
C LEU A 2 -54.47 -23.52 5.45
N LEU A 3 -53.41 -22.73 5.71
CA LEU A 3 -53.40 -21.73 6.78
C LEU A 3 -54.52 -20.70 6.58
N ASN A 4 -55.21 -20.34 7.65
CA ASN A 4 -56.23 -19.29 7.60
C ASN A 4 -55.59 -17.90 7.48
N LYS A 5 -56.37 -16.88 7.08
CA LYS A 5 -55.88 -15.52 6.84
C LYS A 5 -55.06 -14.93 8.01
N PRO A 6 -55.49 -15.01 9.30
CA PRO A 6 -54.70 -14.50 10.42
C PRO A 6 -53.41 -15.31 10.67
N GLN A 7 -53.40 -16.62 10.45
CA GLN A 7 -52.19 -17.43 10.53
C GLN A 7 -51.17 -17.07 9.44
N LYS A 8 -51.62 -16.78 8.21
CA LYS A 8 -50.75 -16.30 7.13
C LYS A 8 -50.15 -14.93 7.47
N THR A 9 -50.94 -14.02 8.02
CA THR A 9 -50.45 -12.70 8.47
C THR A 9 -49.45 -12.82 9.61
N LEU A 10 -49.71 -13.69 10.59
CA LEU A 10 -48.78 -13.93 11.70
C LEU A 10 -47.46 -14.53 11.21
N LEU A 11 -47.51 -15.52 10.30
CA LEU A 11 -46.31 -16.08 9.68
C LEU A 11 -45.51 -15.01 8.92
N LEU A 12 -46.17 -14.16 8.15
CA LEU A 12 -45.51 -13.05 7.44
C LEU A 12 -44.80 -12.10 8.41
N VAL A 13 -45.49 -11.70 9.50
CA VAL A 13 -44.92 -10.81 10.53
C VAL A 13 -43.72 -11.47 11.22
N LEU A 14 -43.82 -12.75 11.59
CA LEU A 14 -42.72 -13.49 12.20
C LEU A 14 -41.53 -13.65 11.24
N SER A 15 -41.77 -13.89 9.95
CA SER A 15 -40.71 -13.93 8.94
C SER A 15 -40.00 -12.58 8.79
N VAL A 16 -40.75 -11.47 8.77
CA VAL A 16 -40.16 -10.12 8.71
C VAL A 16 -39.33 -9.83 9.97
N ILE A 17 -39.85 -10.15 11.16
CA ILE A 17 -39.11 -10.00 12.41
C ILE A 17 -37.85 -10.86 12.42
N ALA A 18 -37.91 -12.10 11.94
CA ALA A 18 -36.75 -12.98 11.84
C ALA A 18 -35.70 -12.45 10.86
N ILE A 19 -36.12 -11.86 9.74
CA ILE A 19 -35.22 -11.20 8.78
C ILE A 19 -34.56 -9.99 9.43
N ILE A 20 -35.33 -9.12 10.10
CA ILE A 20 -34.81 -7.94 10.78
C ILE A 20 -33.83 -8.34 11.89
N MET A 21 -34.17 -9.33 12.72
CA MET A 21 -33.26 -9.87 13.72
C MET A 21 -32.02 -10.49 13.08
N GLY A 22 -32.17 -11.22 11.97
CA GLY A 22 -31.05 -11.78 11.22
C GLY A 22 -30.09 -10.70 10.72
N VAL A 23 -30.60 -9.62 10.12
CA VAL A 23 -29.82 -8.47 9.67
C VAL A 23 -29.16 -7.77 10.87
N PHE A 24 -29.89 -7.59 11.98
CA PHE A 24 -29.36 -6.98 13.20
C PHE A 24 -28.20 -7.79 13.78
N VAL A 25 -28.36 -9.11 13.89
CA VAL A 25 -27.31 -10.02 14.38
C VAL A 25 -26.12 -10.04 13.42
N PHE A 26 -26.36 -10.09 12.10
CA PHE A 26 -25.33 -10.01 11.08
C PHE A 26 -24.50 -8.73 11.19
N ASN A 27 -25.15 -7.60 11.41
CA ASN A 27 -24.48 -6.30 11.58
C ASN A 27 -23.68 -6.18 12.89
N ARG A 28 -23.94 -7.05 13.88
CA ARG A 28 -23.27 -7.06 15.18
C ARG A 28 -22.19 -8.14 15.31
N LEU A 29 -22.04 -9.03 14.32
CA LEU A 29 -21.08 -10.13 14.34
C LEU A 29 -20.06 -10.00 13.20
N PRO A 30 -18.93 -9.29 13.42
CA PRO A 30 -17.90 -9.09 12.40
C PRO A 30 -17.37 -10.38 11.79
N GLN A 31 -17.26 -11.44 12.59
CA GLN A 31 -16.81 -12.77 12.11
C GLN A 31 -17.77 -13.37 11.08
N LEU A 32 -19.08 -13.10 11.21
CA LEU A 32 -20.07 -13.54 10.22
C LEU A 32 -19.93 -12.72 8.93
N GLN A 33 -19.73 -11.41 9.04
CA GLN A 33 -19.51 -10.52 7.89
C GLN A 33 -18.26 -10.93 7.08
N ILE A 34 -17.15 -11.20 7.76
CA ILE A 34 -15.90 -11.67 7.12
C ILE A 34 -16.14 -12.98 6.38
N LYS A 35 -16.76 -13.97 7.04
CA LYS A 35 -17.06 -15.28 6.42
C LYS A 35 -18.00 -15.14 5.22
N THR A 36 -19.00 -14.26 5.29
CA THR A 36 -19.88 -14.00 4.14
C THR A 36 -19.14 -13.32 3.00
N SER A 37 -18.27 -12.34 3.28
CA SER A 37 -17.46 -11.66 2.26
C SER A 37 -16.53 -12.66 1.57
N GLN A 38 -15.87 -13.54 2.33
CA GLN A 38 -15.04 -14.63 1.79
C GLN A 38 -15.86 -15.60 0.93
N ALA A 39 -17.03 -16.04 1.39
CA ALA A 39 -17.89 -16.94 0.62
C ALA A 39 -18.39 -16.31 -0.67
N LEU A 40 -18.78 -15.03 -0.64
CA LEU A 40 -19.20 -14.28 -1.82
C LEU A 40 -18.06 -14.09 -2.81
N ALA A 41 -16.85 -13.75 -2.33
CA ALA A 41 -15.65 -13.67 -3.15
C ALA A 41 -15.37 -15.02 -3.85
N TRP A 42 -15.45 -16.12 -3.11
CA TRP A 42 -15.24 -17.47 -3.63
C TRP A 42 -16.27 -17.84 -4.71
N ILE A 43 -17.55 -17.58 -4.48
CA ILE A 43 -18.62 -17.86 -5.46
C ILE A 43 -18.41 -17.04 -6.72
N ARG A 44 -18.22 -15.72 -6.56
CA ARG A 44 -18.06 -14.78 -7.68
C ARG A 44 -16.86 -15.14 -8.54
N LEU A 45 -15.71 -15.42 -7.92
CA LEU A 45 -14.47 -15.71 -8.63
C LEU A 45 -14.36 -17.18 -9.09
N SER A 46 -15.25 -18.06 -8.63
CA SER A 46 -15.48 -19.37 -9.27
C SER A 46 -16.20 -19.23 -10.62
N ILE A 47 -17.10 -18.25 -10.74
CA ILE A 47 -17.92 -18.02 -11.94
C ILE A 47 -17.17 -17.16 -12.96
N ASN A 48 -16.48 -16.12 -12.48
CA ASN A 48 -15.66 -15.22 -13.29
C ASN A 48 -14.27 -15.10 -12.64
N PRO A 49 -13.32 -15.97 -12.99
CA PRO A 49 -11.98 -15.99 -12.40
C PRO A 49 -11.20 -14.70 -12.67
N VAL A 50 -10.28 -14.37 -11.75
CA VAL A 50 -9.35 -13.26 -11.95
C VAL A 50 -8.34 -13.64 -13.03
N GLU A 51 -8.32 -12.90 -14.12
CA GLU A 51 -7.32 -13.03 -15.18
C GLU A 51 -6.05 -12.22 -14.85
N ALA A 52 -5.04 -12.31 -15.73
CA ALA A 52 -3.88 -11.44 -15.65
C ALA A 52 -4.31 -9.96 -15.75
N MET A 53 -3.58 -9.08 -15.08
CA MET A 53 -3.85 -7.64 -15.15
C MET A 53 -3.82 -7.17 -16.62
N PRO A 54 -4.81 -6.39 -17.07
CA PRO A 54 -4.93 -6.00 -18.48
C PRO A 54 -3.72 -5.20 -18.95
N THR A 55 -3.16 -5.58 -20.10
CA THR A 55 -2.08 -4.85 -20.77
C THR A 55 -2.62 -3.62 -21.51
N ALA A 56 -1.79 -2.59 -21.67
CA ALA A 56 -2.11 -1.45 -22.53
C ALA A 56 -2.24 -1.88 -24.01
N GLU A 57 -3.02 -1.16 -24.81
CA GLU A 57 -3.19 -1.46 -26.23
C GLU A 57 -1.92 -1.24 -27.07
N ALA A 58 -1.79 -1.96 -28.19
CA ALA A 58 -0.64 -1.84 -29.08
C ALA A 58 -0.47 -0.43 -29.69
N ASN A 59 -1.56 0.32 -29.88
CA ASN A 59 -1.51 1.68 -30.44
C ASN A 59 -1.00 2.71 -29.43
N SER A 60 -1.33 2.57 -28.14
CA SER A 60 -0.69 3.37 -27.10
C SER A 60 0.79 3.05 -27.03
N ILE A 61 1.19 1.78 -27.20
CA ILE A 61 2.59 1.30 -27.23
C ILE A 61 3.44 1.85 -28.40
N GLN A 62 2.85 2.14 -29.56
CA GLN A 62 3.61 2.59 -30.73
C GLN A 62 4.14 4.04 -30.61
N GLN A 63 3.45 4.91 -29.87
CA GLN A 63 3.97 6.23 -29.49
C GLN A 63 5.06 6.16 -28.38
N LEU A 64 5.20 5.00 -27.70
CA LEU A 64 6.13 4.77 -26.57
C LEU A 64 7.54 4.32 -27.00
N THR A 65 7.83 4.27 -28.30
CA THR A 65 9.13 3.77 -28.81
C THR A 65 10.30 4.76 -28.68
N PHE A 66 10.10 5.88 -27.98
CA PHE A 66 11.09 6.95 -27.83
C PHE A 66 11.51 7.20 -26.37
N TRP A 67 12.07 6.21 -25.67
CA TRP A 67 12.72 6.45 -24.37
C TRP A 67 14.02 5.62 -24.26
N LEU A 68 15.19 6.25 -24.08
CA LEU A 68 15.80 6.48 -22.75
C LEU A 68 17.03 7.44 -22.64
N PRO A 69 17.27 8.51 -23.45
CA PRO A 69 18.46 9.36 -23.20
C PRO A 69 18.28 10.43 -22.10
N GLY A 70 17.05 10.86 -21.79
CA GLY A 70 16.80 12.12 -21.08
C GLY A 70 17.12 12.16 -19.58
N LEU A 71 17.06 11.01 -18.88
CA LEU A 71 17.35 10.97 -17.44
C LEU A 71 18.85 10.80 -17.12
N MET A 72 19.66 10.36 -18.09
CA MET A 72 21.13 10.35 -17.94
C MET A 72 21.72 11.77 -17.97
N SER A 73 21.01 12.75 -18.52
CA SER A 73 21.49 14.14 -18.59
C SER A 73 21.52 14.87 -17.24
N VAL A 74 20.84 14.37 -16.20
CA VAL A 74 20.89 14.96 -14.85
C VAL A 74 22.29 14.77 -14.23
N GLU A 75 23.07 13.79 -14.67
CA GLU A 75 24.45 13.58 -14.23
C GLU A 75 25.43 14.65 -14.73
N ALA A 76 25.07 15.44 -15.76
CA ALA A 76 26.00 16.41 -16.33
C ALA A 76 26.17 17.68 -15.47
N ASP A 77 25.20 18.02 -14.61
CA ASP A 77 25.21 19.30 -13.87
C ASP A 77 25.51 19.14 -12.36
N SER A 78 25.45 17.92 -11.81
CA SER A 78 25.80 17.66 -10.40
C SER A 78 27.31 17.51 -10.15
N THR A 79 28.15 17.49 -11.19
CA THR A 79 29.61 17.34 -11.05
C THR A 79 30.35 18.64 -10.71
N LYS A 80 29.65 19.75 -10.46
CA LYS A 80 30.26 21.05 -10.12
C LYS A 80 29.75 21.68 -8.83
N THR A 81 29.71 20.93 -7.74
CA THR A 81 29.92 21.53 -6.40
C THR A 81 30.36 20.47 -5.39
N THR A 82 31.60 20.60 -4.91
CA THR A 82 32.11 20.03 -3.64
C THR A 82 31.98 18.51 -3.44
N HIS A 83 32.51 17.73 -4.38
CA HIS A 83 32.96 16.36 -4.09
C HIS A 83 34.37 16.41 -3.47
N ASP A 84 34.48 16.49 -2.14
CA ASP A 84 35.64 15.87 -1.45
C ASP A 84 35.53 15.72 0.09
N GLU A 85 34.48 16.21 0.77
CA GLU A 85 34.38 16.05 2.25
C GLU A 85 33.09 15.43 2.81
N LEU A 86 32.09 15.09 1.98
CA LEU A 86 30.82 14.49 2.45
C LEU A 86 30.51 13.08 1.90
N SER A 87 31.45 12.47 1.17
CA SER A 87 31.29 11.15 0.54
C SER A 87 32.13 10.07 1.21
N LYS A 88 32.09 9.96 2.54
CA LYS A 88 32.37 8.66 3.17
C LYS A 88 31.06 7.87 3.17
N PRO A 89 31.01 6.65 2.60
CA PRO A 89 29.80 5.86 2.66
C PRO A 89 29.47 5.58 4.12
N LEU A 90 28.21 5.88 4.50
CA LEU A 90 27.59 5.64 5.80
C LEU A 90 27.94 4.23 6.36
N ASN A 91 28.13 3.27 5.45
CA ASN A 91 28.45 1.86 5.67
C ASN A 91 29.76 1.56 6.42
N SER A 92 30.72 2.48 6.43
CA SER A 92 32.05 2.22 7.01
C SER A 92 32.13 2.38 8.53
N PHE A 93 31.08 2.90 9.18
CA PHE A 93 31.05 3.13 10.63
C PHE A 93 29.88 2.47 11.38
N LEU A 94 29.03 1.69 10.70
CA LEU A 94 27.91 1.03 11.35
C LEU A 94 28.39 -0.13 12.24
N PRO A 95 27.84 -0.28 13.47
CA PRO A 95 28.13 -1.43 14.32
C PRO A 95 27.84 -2.76 13.61
N GLY A 96 28.59 -3.81 13.95
CA GLY A 96 28.41 -5.13 13.34
C GLY A 96 27.04 -5.76 13.63
N ALA A 97 26.45 -5.46 14.79
CA ALA A 97 25.08 -5.84 15.13
C ALA A 97 24.46 -4.79 16.06
N VAL A 98 23.16 -4.56 15.90
CA VAL A 98 22.36 -3.67 16.77
C VAL A 98 21.06 -4.37 17.09
N THR A 99 20.59 -4.24 18.32
CA THR A 99 19.25 -4.65 18.73
C THR A 99 18.67 -3.55 19.61
N LEU A 100 17.62 -2.91 19.12
CA LEU A 100 16.85 -1.94 19.89
C LEU A 100 15.94 -2.69 20.87
N PRO A 101 15.59 -2.10 22.02
CA PRO A 101 14.60 -2.68 22.92
C PRO A 101 13.29 -2.95 22.16
N PRO A 102 12.86 -4.21 21.99
CA PRO A 102 11.64 -4.49 21.24
C PRO A 102 10.42 -4.00 22.05
N PRO A 103 9.37 -3.50 21.38
CA PRO A 103 8.11 -3.19 22.06
C PRO A 103 7.54 -4.48 22.69
N SER A 104 6.93 -4.37 23.87
CA SER A 104 6.33 -5.54 24.53
C SER A 104 5.23 -6.15 23.66
N PHE A 105 5.36 -7.43 23.30
CA PHE A 105 4.38 -8.16 22.50
C PHE A 105 3.37 -8.90 23.39
N ASN A 106 2.10 -8.60 23.23
CA ASN A 106 0.97 -9.26 23.88
C ASN A 106 0.12 -9.95 22.79
N PRO A 107 0.14 -11.30 22.73
CA PRO A 107 -0.62 -12.07 21.73
C PRO A 107 -2.12 -11.76 21.66
N GLN A 108 -2.75 -11.24 22.71
CA GLN A 108 -4.18 -10.93 22.70
C GLN A 108 -4.52 -9.62 21.97
N ARG A 109 -3.55 -8.72 21.81
CA ARG A 109 -3.76 -7.39 21.19
C ARG A 109 -2.85 -7.09 19.99
N ASP A 110 -1.72 -7.79 19.85
CA ASP A 110 -0.67 -7.43 18.90
C ASP A 110 -0.64 -8.33 17.66
N TYR A 111 -1.26 -9.51 17.73
CA TYR A 111 -1.64 -10.20 16.51
C TYR A 111 -2.68 -9.36 15.76
N GLN A 112 -2.45 -9.16 14.47
CA GLN A 112 -3.33 -8.32 13.66
C GLN A 112 -4.74 -8.89 13.59
N ASP A 113 -5.71 -7.99 13.65
CA ASP A 113 -7.05 -8.30 13.23
C ASP A 113 -7.14 -8.40 11.70
N TRP A 114 -8.30 -8.83 11.19
CA TRP A 114 -8.56 -9.00 9.76
C TRP A 114 -8.24 -7.73 8.95
N ASN A 115 -7.30 -7.85 8.00
CA ASN A 115 -6.71 -6.79 7.17
C ASN A 115 -6.20 -5.57 7.98
N ASN A 116 -5.60 -5.81 9.14
CA ASN A 116 -5.16 -4.73 10.04
C ASN A 116 -3.63 -4.69 10.27
N CYS A 117 -2.84 -5.23 9.33
CA CYS A 117 -1.37 -5.30 9.44
C CYS A 117 -0.74 -3.90 9.65
N GLY A 118 -1.14 -2.90 8.86
CA GLY A 118 -0.63 -1.52 8.99
C GLY A 118 -0.85 -0.93 10.39
N PRO A 119 -2.10 -0.83 10.87
CA PRO A 119 -2.37 -0.36 12.24
C PRO A 119 -1.70 -1.19 13.34
N ALA A 120 -1.60 -2.51 13.19
CA ALA A 120 -0.95 -3.37 14.19
C ALA A 120 0.56 -3.16 14.26
N THR A 121 1.23 -3.07 13.11
CA THR A 121 2.66 -2.79 13.02
C THR A 121 2.98 -1.35 13.45
N LEU A 122 2.14 -0.38 13.10
CA LEU A 122 2.27 1.00 13.58
C LEU A 122 2.13 1.08 15.11
N ALA A 123 1.20 0.33 15.72
CA ALA A 123 1.06 0.28 17.18
C ALA A 123 2.32 -0.28 17.87
N LEU A 124 3.01 -1.27 17.27
CA LEU A 124 4.30 -1.75 17.75
C LEU A 124 5.37 -0.64 17.66
N GLY A 125 5.45 0.05 16.52
CA GLY A 125 6.40 1.14 16.30
C GLY A 125 6.19 2.33 17.24
N LEU A 126 4.95 2.73 17.49
CA LEU A 126 4.63 3.82 18.42
C LEU A 126 4.91 3.48 19.89
N ARG A 127 4.72 2.22 20.28
CA ARG A 127 5.01 1.77 21.66
C ARG A 127 6.50 1.79 22.00
N TYR A 128 7.38 1.68 21.01
CA TYR A 128 8.81 1.93 21.21
C TYR A 128 9.06 3.35 21.76
N TRP A 129 8.25 4.32 21.34
CA TRP A 129 8.29 5.71 21.81
C TRP A 129 7.38 5.99 23.02
N GLY A 130 6.89 4.94 23.70
CA GLY A 130 6.09 5.08 24.92
C GLY A 130 4.61 5.40 24.70
N TRP A 131 4.11 5.38 23.47
CA TRP A 131 2.67 5.48 23.19
C TRP A 131 1.91 4.28 23.78
N GLN A 132 0.68 4.47 24.27
CA GLN A 132 -0.04 3.47 25.08
C GLN A 132 -1.22 2.78 24.40
N GLY A 133 -1.54 3.14 23.15
CA GLY A 133 -2.66 2.54 22.44
C GLY A 133 -2.35 1.20 21.78
N ASP A 134 -3.27 0.78 20.91
CA ASP A 134 -3.19 -0.47 20.15
C ASP A 134 -3.66 -0.29 18.70
N GLN A 135 -3.69 -1.39 17.95
CA GLN A 135 -4.13 -1.38 16.55
C GLN A 135 -5.56 -0.85 16.36
N PHE A 136 -6.43 -0.98 17.37
CA PHE A 136 -7.82 -0.54 17.30
C PHE A 136 -7.92 0.98 17.43
N THR A 137 -7.12 1.54 18.34
CA THR A 137 -6.97 3.00 18.51
C THR A 137 -6.60 3.68 17.20
N ILE A 138 -5.68 3.08 16.43
CA ILE A 138 -5.26 3.59 15.12
C ILE A 138 -6.37 3.35 14.09
N SER A 139 -6.90 2.13 14.00
CA SER A 139 -7.89 1.76 12.98
C SER A 139 -9.19 2.57 13.11
N GLU A 140 -9.58 3.02 14.30
CA GLU A 140 -10.76 3.89 14.45
C GLU A 140 -10.65 5.21 13.66
N VAL A 141 -9.41 5.67 13.41
CA VAL A 141 -9.14 6.92 12.69
C VAL A 141 -8.94 6.66 11.20
N ILE A 142 -8.01 5.78 10.84
CA ILE A 142 -7.58 5.60 9.44
C ILE A 142 -8.25 4.41 8.75
N ARG A 143 -8.99 3.58 9.49
CA ARG A 143 -9.71 2.42 8.96
C ARG A 143 -11.06 2.21 9.66
N PRO A 144 -11.95 3.24 9.66
CA PRO A 144 -13.18 3.22 10.47
C PRO A 144 -14.13 2.08 10.07
N LYS A 145 -13.97 1.53 8.86
CA LYS A 145 -14.63 0.30 8.44
C LYS A 145 -13.68 -0.88 8.47
N ARG A 146 -14.02 -1.86 9.30
CA ARG A 146 -13.31 -3.14 9.38
C ARG A 146 -13.32 -3.94 8.06
N GLN A 147 -14.08 -3.55 7.04
CA GLN A 147 -14.09 -4.20 5.72
C GLN A 147 -12.97 -3.73 4.79
N ASP A 148 -12.44 -2.53 5.04
CA ASP A 148 -11.34 -1.96 4.26
C ASP A 148 -10.14 -2.92 4.28
N LYS A 149 -9.57 -3.16 3.10
CA LYS A 149 -8.57 -4.21 2.88
C LYS A 149 -7.14 -3.68 2.87
N ASN A 150 -6.94 -2.36 2.88
CA ASN A 150 -5.64 -1.75 2.78
C ASN A 150 -5.57 -0.49 3.64
N VAL A 151 -4.39 -0.18 4.16
CA VAL A 151 -4.07 1.14 4.71
C VAL A 151 -2.71 1.48 4.15
N ASN A 152 -2.64 2.53 3.34
CA ASN A 152 -1.41 2.92 2.68
C ASN A 152 -0.41 3.48 3.70
N ILE A 153 0.88 3.39 3.41
CA ILE A 153 1.93 3.78 4.35
C ILE A 153 1.89 5.29 4.64
N GLU A 154 1.42 6.10 3.68
CA GLU A 154 1.19 7.53 3.84
C GLU A 154 0.08 7.83 4.86
N GLU A 155 -0.94 6.97 4.95
CA GLU A 155 -2.00 7.09 5.94
C GLU A 155 -1.48 6.75 7.35
N LEU A 156 -0.57 5.76 7.46
CA LEU A 156 0.13 5.47 8.70
C LEU A 156 0.97 6.67 9.16
N ALA A 157 1.73 7.28 8.25
CA ALA A 157 2.50 8.49 8.56
C ALA A 157 1.60 9.68 8.88
N GLY A 158 0.50 9.83 8.15
CA GLY A 158 -0.54 10.84 8.39
C GLY A 158 -1.12 10.74 9.79
N TYR A 159 -1.47 9.53 10.24
CA TYR A 159 -1.92 9.29 11.60
C TYR A 159 -0.91 9.80 12.64
N VAL A 160 0.38 9.44 12.50
CA VAL A 160 1.42 9.91 13.44
C VAL A 160 1.50 11.44 13.44
N ASN A 161 1.65 12.03 12.27
CA ASN A 161 1.89 13.46 12.10
C ASN A 161 0.69 14.34 12.52
N GLN A 162 -0.53 13.80 12.49
CA GLN A 162 -1.75 14.53 12.83
C GLN A 162 -2.24 14.26 14.26
N THR A 163 -1.96 13.08 14.82
CA THR A 163 -2.61 12.63 16.07
C THR A 163 -1.64 12.37 17.22
N VAL A 164 -0.37 12.05 16.96
CA VAL A 164 0.57 11.65 18.01
C VAL A 164 1.49 12.81 18.38
N GLN A 165 1.18 13.45 19.52
CA GLN A 165 1.94 14.60 19.99
C GLN A 165 3.42 14.25 20.27
N GLY A 166 4.32 15.09 19.77
CA GLY A 166 5.77 14.98 20.03
C GLY A 166 6.50 14.02 19.08
N LEU A 167 5.80 13.26 18.25
CA LEU A 167 6.38 12.39 17.23
C LEU A 167 6.14 12.92 15.81
N LYS A 168 7.01 12.52 14.89
CA LYS A 168 6.88 12.69 13.45
C LYS A 168 7.09 11.35 12.76
N ALA A 169 6.51 11.20 11.58
CA ALA A 169 6.76 10.07 10.68
C ALA A 169 7.11 10.58 9.29
N GLU A 170 8.11 9.96 8.67
CA GLU A 170 8.56 10.25 7.31
C GLU A 170 8.60 8.97 6.50
N VAL A 171 8.04 9.02 5.29
CA VAL A 171 8.03 7.93 4.31
C VAL A 171 9.03 8.23 3.20
N ARG A 172 9.80 7.24 2.79
CA ARG A 172 10.70 7.30 1.64
C ARG A 172 10.63 6.01 0.84
N VAL A 173 11.06 6.06 -0.41
CA VAL A 173 11.13 4.91 -1.32
C VAL A 173 12.56 4.68 -1.78
N GLY A 174 12.82 3.57 -2.47
CA GLY A 174 14.15 3.25 -2.98
C GLY A 174 15.18 3.03 -1.87
N GLY A 175 14.74 2.57 -0.70
CA GLY A 175 15.65 2.19 0.39
C GLY A 175 16.53 1.00 0.01
N ASP A 176 17.66 0.87 0.69
CA ASP A 176 18.54 -0.30 0.64
C ASP A 176 18.79 -0.85 2.06
N LEU A 177 19.50 -1.97 2.17
CA LEU A 177 19.76 -2.55 3.49
C LEU A 177 20.60 -1.62 4.37
N ALA A 178 21.45 -0.78 3.76
CA ALA A 178 22.30 0.16 4.46
C ALA A 178 21.51 1.29 5.14
N VAL A 179 20.48 1.83 4.49
CA VAL A 179 19.63 2.85 5.13
C VAL A 179 18.84 2.26 6.30
N LEU A 180 18.36 1.01 6.18
CA LEU A 180 17.71 0.30 7.28
C LEU A 180 18.66 0.10 8.47
N GLU A 181 19.88 -0.40 8.21
CA GLU A 181 20.93 -0.55 9.22
C GLU A 181 21.26 0.79 9.90
N ALA A 182 21.41 1.88 9.12
CA ALA A 182 21.78 3.19 9.64
C ALA A 182 20.70 3.81 10.52
N LEU A 183 19.43 3.70 10.13
CA LEU A 183 18.29 4.16 10.94
C LEU A 183 18.20 3.38 12.26
N ILE A 184 18.32 2.05 12.19
CA ILE A 184 18.29 1.18 13.38
C ILE A 184 19.49 1.47 14.29
N ALA A 185 20.70 1.60 13.75
CA ALA A 185 21.89 2.00 14.50
C ALA A 185 21.75 3.40 15.13
N GLY A 186 20.99 4.28 14.48
CA GLY A 186 20.60 5.59 15.00
C GLY A 186 19.59 5.54 16.15
N GLY A 187 19.01 4.39 16.46
CA GLY A 187 17.98 4.25 17.50
C GLY A 187 16.54 4.34 16.99
N TYR A 188 16.34 4.26 15.67
CA TYR A 188 15.03 4.39 15.04
C TYR A 188 14.60 3.05 14.42
N PRO A 189 13.62 2.35 15.03
CA PRO A 189 12.95 1.24 14.37
C PRO A 189 12.33 1.69 13.05
N VAL A 190 12.32 0.80 12.06
CA VAL A 190 11.85 1.12 10.70
C VAL A 190 10.69 0.22 10.35
N ILE A 191 9.58 0.80 9.90
CA ILE A 191 8.47 0.04 9.32
C ILE A 191 8.74 -0.06 7.82
N ILE A 192 8.63 -1.27 7.27
CA ILE A 192 8.66 -1.49 5.83
C ILE A 192 7.38 -2.19 5.38
N GLU A 193 7.00 -1.99 4.12
CA GLU A 193 5.97 -2.79 3.46
C GLU A 193 6.65 -3.82 2.57
N GLU A 194 6.33 -5.10 2.77
CA GLU A 194 6.91 -6.21 2.03
C GLU A 194 5.83 -7.09 1.42
N SER A 195 6.20 -7.84 0.39
CA SER A 195 5.36 -8.92 -0.09
C SER A 195 5.48 -10.16 0.79
N PHE A 196 4.36 -10.82 1.05
CA PHE A 196 4.34 -12.12 1.70
C PHE A 196 3.26 -13.02 1.10
N LYS A 197 3.31 -14.31 1.49
CA LYS A 197 2.30 -15.29 1.08
C LYS A 197 1.33 -15.55 2.23
N VAL A 198 0.04 -15.29 1.99
CA VAL A 198 -1.01 -15.68 2.93
C VAL A 198 -1.22 -17.19 2.90
N GLU A 199 -1.45 -17.80 4.05
CA GLU A 199 -1.61 -19.26 4.15
C GLU A 199 -2.86 -19.79 3.45
N LYS A 200 -3.89 -18.96 3.32
CA LYS A 200 -5.20 -19.35 2.79
C LYS A 200 -5.57 -18.49 1.59
N SER A 201 -5.90 -19.16 0.50
CA SER A 201 -6.51 -18.53 -0.66
C SER A 201 -7.83 -17.86 -0.29
N ALA A 202 -8.03 -16.63 -0.76
CA ALA A 202 -9.29 -15.91 -0.64
C ALA A 202 -10.31 -16.33 -1.71
N TRP A 203 -9.86 -16.94 -2.81
CA TRP A 203 -10.68 -17.47 -3.90
C TRP A 203 -9.93 -18.57 -4.69
N PRO A 204 -10.61 -19.35 -5.55
CA PRO A 204 -9.94 -20.32 -6.42
C PRO A 204 -8.98 -19.67 -7.42
N GLY A 205 -7.74 -20.15 -7.52
CA GLY A 205 -6.73 -19.58 -8.42
C GLY A 205 -6.02 -18.33 -7.88
N ASP A 206 -6.26 -18.00 -6.61
CA ASP A 206 -5.53 -16.96 -5.90
C ASP A 206 -4.02 -17.27 -5.79
N ASP A 207 -3.18 -16.33 -6.22
CA ASP A 207 -1.71 -16.40 -6.14
C ASP A 207 -1.15 -16.26 -4.71
N GLN A 208 -2.03 -16.00 -3.73
CA GLN A 208 -1.74 -15.81 -2.31
C GLN A 208 -0.77 -14.66 -2.01
N TRP A 209 -0.46 -13.82 -2.99
CA TRP A 209 0.41 -12.67 -2.81
C TRP A 209 -0.37 -11.56 -2.11
N ALA A 210 0.27 -10.95 -1.10
CA ALA A 210 -0.27 -9.81 -0.37
C ALA A 210 0.85 -8.89 0.11
N GLY A 211 0.50 -7.62 0.37
CA GLY A 211 1.34 -6.70 1.12
C GLY A 211 1.22 -6.92 2.62
N HIS A 212 2.31 -6.66 3.34
CA HIS A 212 2.38 -6.79 4.79
C HIS A 212 3.39 -5.82 5.37
N TYR A 213 3.06 -5.27 6.53
CA TYR A 213 3.96 -4.36 7.24
C TYR A 213 4.69 -5.10 8.36
N ILE A 214 5.99 -4.91 8.44
CA ILE A 214 6.81 -5.38 9.56
C ILE A 214 7.62 -4.24 10.16
N LEU A 215 7.96 -4.37 11.44
CA LEU A 215 8.78 -3.40 12.16
C LEU A 215 10.19 -3.98 12.40
N LEU A 216 11.19 -3.42 11.77
CA LEU A 216 12.60 -3.79 11.96
C LEU A 216 13.15 -3.10 13.21
N THR A 217 13.68 -3.91 14.15
CA THR A 217 14.19 -3.45 15.45
C THR A 217 15.66 -3.81 15.68
N GLY A 218 16.32 -4.48 14.74
CA GLY A 218 17.71 -4.88 14.89
C GLY A 218 18.29 -5.49 13.62
N TYR A 219 19.59 -5.72 13.61
CA TYR A 219 20.31 -6.41 12.54
C TYR A 219 21.61 -7.06 13.05
N ASP A 220 22.11 -8.05 12.32
CA ASP A 220 23.46 -8.63 12.49
C ASP A 220 24.10 -8.77 11.11
N ARG A 221 25.12 -7.96 10.82
CA ARG A 221 25.81 -7.91 9.52
C ARG A 221 26.68 -9.12 9.28
N GLN A 222 27.18 -9.77 10.33
CA GLN A 222 27.99 -10.98 10.14
C GLN A 222 27.08 -12.16 9.78
N LYS A 223 25.89 -12.22 10.38
CA LYS A 223 24.90 -13.28 10.16
C LYS A 223 23.88 -12.96 9.07
N GLN A 224 23.91 -11.73 8.52
CA GLN A 224 23.09 -11.27 7.39
C GLN A 224 21.59 -11.40 7.65
N TYR A 225 21.12 -10.87 8.79
CA TYR A 225 19.68 -10.80 9.09
C TYR A 225 19.27 -9.48 9.73
N PHE A 226 17.99 -9.15 9.60
CA PHE A 226 17.26 -8.21 10.44
C PHE A 226 16.47 -8.94 11.53
N ILE A 227 16.20 -8.24 12.63
CA ILE A 227 15.26 -8.64 13.67
C ILE A 227 13.97 -7.87 13.43
N ALA A 228 12.86 -8.56 13.24
CA ALA A 228 11.57 -7.98 12.89
C ALA A 228 10.48 -8.35 13.90
N GLN A 229 9.63 -7.37 14.23
CA GLN A 229 8.36 -7.59 14.91
C GLN A 229 7.26 -7.68 13.85
N ASP A 230 6.51 -8.76 13.88
CA ASP A 230 5.52 -9.09 12.86
C ASP A 230 4.16 -9.37 13.50
N SER A 231 3.15 -8.57 13.14
CA SER A 231 1.79 -8.72 13.66
C SER A 231 1.06 -9.96 13.15
N TYR A 232 1.59 -10.66 12.16
CA TYR A 232 1.04 -11.92 11.64
C TYR A 232 1.79 -13.13 12.21
N HIS A 233 3.12 -13.13 12.17
CA HIS A 233 3.94 -14.28 12.57
C HIS A 233 4.47 -14.24 14.01
N GLY A 234 4.47 -13.07 14.66
CA GLY A 234 4.94 -12.89 16.04
C GLY A 234 6.22 -12.04 16.17
N PRO A 235 6.71 -11.87 17.42
CA PRO A 235 7.85 -10.99 17.71
C PRO A 235 9.20 -11.63 17.37
N ASP A 236 10.23 -10.78 17.30
CA ASP A 236 11.66 -11.15 17.25
C ASP A 236 12.05 -12.15 16.14
N ARG A 237 11.40 -12.03 14.96
CA ARG A 237 11.73 -12.86 13.80
C ARG A 237 13.09 -12.50 13.25
N LEU A 238 13.89 -13.51 12.91
CA LEU A 238 15.14 -13.33 12.17
C LEU A 238 14.83 -13.49 10.68
N LEU A 239 14.96 -12.40 9.92
CA LEU A 239 14.72 -12.37 8.48
C LEU A 239 16.04 -12.11 7.76
N THR A 240 16.41 -12.97 6.81
CA THR A 240 17.70 -12.80 6.13
C THR A 240 17.68 -11.53 5.27
N TYR A 241 18.86 -10.98 4.99
CA TYR A 241 19.00 -9.83 4.09
C TYR A 241 18.42 -10.11 2.70
N ASP A 242 18.60 -11.33 2.19
CA ASP A 242 18.05 -11.75 0.90
C ASP A 242 16.52 -11.84 0.93
N ASP A 243 15.95 -12.40 2.00
CA ASP A 243 14.48 -12.48 2.17
C ASP A 243 13.86 -11.08 2.17
N ILE A 244 14.44 -10.14 2.95
CA ILE A 244 13.99 -8.76 3.01
C ILE A 244 14.13 -8.10 1.64
N ALA A 245 15.30 -8.16 1.01
CA ALA A 245 15.54 -7.51 -0.28
C ALA A 245 14.56 -8.01 -1.36
N GLN A 246 14.30 -9.32 -1.41
CA GLN A 246 13.38 -9.92 -2.37
C GLN A 246 11.93 -9.50 -2.11
N ALA A 247 11.49 -9.52 -0.85
CA ALA A 247 10.11 -9.23 -0.48
C ALA A 247 9.78 -7.73 -0.58
N TRP A 248 10.74 -6.87 -0.22
CA TRP A 248 10.62 -5.42 -0.13
C TRP A 248 10.57 -4.73 -1.49
N GLN A 249 11.22 -5.33 -2.50
CA GLN A 249 11.20 -4.82 -3.88
C GLN A 249 9.77 -4.67 -4.42
N ALA A 250 8.84 -5.53 -4.02
CA ALA A 250 7.46 -5.48 -4.52
C ALA A 250 6.71 -4.18 -4.15
N PHE A 251 7.22 -3.42 -3.19
CA PHE A 251 6.64 -2.16 -2.69
C PHE A 251 7.65 -1.00 -2.81
N ASN A 252 8.43 -0.98 -3.90
CA ASN A 252 9.37 0.10 -4.20
C ASN A 252 10.40 0.39 -3.08
N HIS A 253 10.75 -0.63 -2.30
CA HIS A 253 11.61 -0.48 -1.13
C HIS A 253 11.15 0.67 -0.21
N VAL A 254 9.83 0.76 0.03
CA VAL A 254 9.22 1.81 0.84
C VAL A 254 9.47 1.58 2.33
N TYR A 255 9.80 2.63 3.05
CA TYR A 255 10.01 2.59 4.50
C TYR A 255 9.46 3.83 5.18
N LEU A 256 9.02 3.64 6.42
CA LEU A 256 8.54 4.67 7.31
C LEU A 256 9.38 4.67 8.58
N VAL A 257 9.91 5.84 8.93
CA VAL A 257 10.61 6.08 10.19
C VAL A 257 9.80 6.98 11.10
N ILE A 258 9.62 6.57 12.36
CA ILE A 258 8.97 7.35 13.41
C ILE A 258 10.04 7.86 14.38
N PHE A 259 9.99 9.15 14.72
CA PHE A 259 11.00 9.78 15.56
C PHE A 259 10.43 10.94 16.38
N PRO A 260 11.04 11.28 17.54
CA PRO A 260 10.73 12.50 18.27
C PRO A 260 10.92 13.74 17.41
N THR A 261 10.06 14.74 17.57
CA THR A 261 10.11 15.95 16.73
C THR A 261 11.48 16.64 16.75
N ASP A 262 12.17 16.61 17.90
CA ASP A 262 13.50 17.20 18.09
C ASP A 262 14.61 16.45 17.34
N ASP A 263 14.37 15.21 16.93
CA ASP A 263 15.33 14.37 16.19
C ASP A 263 15.31 14.61 14.67
N LEU A 264 14.47 15.54 14.19
CA LEU A 264 14.39 15.89 12.77
C LEU A 264 15.77 16.14 12.11
N PRO A 265 16.70 16.92 12.70
CA PRO A 265 18.02 17.12 12.10
C PRO A 265 18.86 15.84 12.01
N LYS A 266 18.66 14.90 12.94
CA LYS A 266 19.36 13.61 12.94
C LYS A 266 18.82 12.68 11.86
N ILE A 267 17.50 12.64 11.66
CA ILE A 267 16.90 11.90 10.54
C ILE A 267 17.33 12.51 9.20
N GLN A 268 17.33 13.84 9.08
CA GLN A 268 17.86 14.55 7.91
C GLN A 268 19.30 14.13 7.59
N GLN A 269 20.15 14.07 8.62
CA GLN A 269 21.54 13.64 8.46
C GLN A 269 21.66 12.17 8.05
N LEU A 270 20.87 11.27 8.65
CA LEU A 270 20.88 9.83 8.34
C LEU A 270 20.42 9.54 6.91
N LEU A 271 19.41 10.27 6.42
CA LEU A 271 18.89 10.12 5.06
C LEU A 271 19.73 10.87 4.03
N GLY A 272 20.44 11.93 4.42
CA GLY A 272 21.37 12.65 3.55
C GLY A 272 20.68 13.16 2.28
N ALA A 273 21.18 12.76 1.11
CA ALA A 273 20.59 13.13 -0.18
C ALA A 273 19.19 12.52 -0.43
N ASN A 274 18.78 11.52 0.36
CA ASN A 274 17.41 11.00 0.34
C ASN A 274 16.47 11.76 1.28
N TRP A 275 16.94 12.79 2.00
CA TRP A 275 16.04 13.58 2.84
C TRP A 275 15.04 14.40 2.03
N PRO A 276 15.43 15.27 1.08
CA PRO A 276 14.44 15.95 0.25
C PRO A 276 13.67 14.89 -0.57
N LEU A 277 12.34 14.88 -0.46
CA LEU A 277 11.51 13.85 -1.10
C LEU A 277 11.71 13.83 -2.62
N GLU A 278 11.77 15.02 -3.25
CA GLU A 278 12.00 15.13 -4.68
C GLU A 278 13.35 14.51 -5.11
N ASP A 279 14.42 14.72 -4.33
CA ASP A 279 15.73 14.14 -4.61
C ASP A 279 15.75 12.62 -4.39
N ASN A 280 15.06 12.13 -3.36
CA ASN A 280 14.86 10.69 -3.13
C ASN A 280 14.14 10.04 -4.32
N LEU A 281 13.05 10.65 -4.80
CA LEU A 281 12.29 10.15 -5.94
C LEU A 281 13.10 10.15 -7.24
N LYS A 282 13.84 11.23 -7.53
CA LYS A 282 14.72 11.31 -8.72
C LYS A 282 15.81 10.24 -8.70
N GLN A 283 16.50 10.08 -7.57
CA GLN A 283 17.54 9.05 -7.40
C GLN A 283 16.95 7.64 -7.54
N THR A 284 15.78 7.41 -6.93
CA THR A 284 15.07 6.13 -7.00
C THR A 284 14.66 5.80 -8.43
N ALA A 285 14.07 6.74 -9.16
CA ALA A 285 13.69 6.55 -10.56
C ALA A 285 14.90 6.25 -11.45
N ALA A 286 16.03 6.95 -11.26
CA ALA A 286 17.27 6.69 -12.01
C ALA A 286 17.87 5.29 -11.70
N LEU A 287 17.83 4.86 -10.43
CA LEU A 287 18.25 3.51 -10.04
C LEU A 287 17.36 2.44 -10.69
N LEU A 288 16.04 2.58 -10.57
CA LEU A 288 15.07 1.63 -11.10
C LEU A 288 15.09 1.57 -12.63
N GLN A 289 15.36 2.69 -13.30
CA GLN A 289 15.57 2.70 -14.73
C GLN A 289 16.78 1.85 -15.14
N ARG A 290 17.91 1.98 -14.44
CA ARG A 290 19.08 1.12 -14.67
C ARG A 290 18.76 -0.34 -14.39
N GLN A 291 18.05 -0.63 -13.29
CA GLN A 291 17.64 -1.99 -12.94
C GLN A 291 16.72 -2.60 -13.99
N ALA A 292 15.69 -1.87 -14.43
CA ALA A 292 14.74 -2.31 -15.46
C ALA A 292 15.44 -2.59 -16.80
N LEU A 293 16.55 -1.88 -17.10
CA LEU A 293 17.36 -2.12 -18.29
C LEU A 293 18.30 -3.31 -18.15
N SER A 294 18.90 -3.53 -16.98
CA SER A 294 19.76 -4.69 -16.74
C SER A 294 18.98 -5.98 -16.51
N GLU A 295 17.76 -5.87 -16.01
CA GLU A 295 16.83 -6.96 -15.68
C GLU A 295 15.49 -6.75 -16.39
N PRO A 296 15.44 -6.81 -17.74
CA PRO A 296 14.26 -6.45 -18.52
C PRO A 296 13.03 -7.33 -18.25
N SER A 297 13.20 -8.48 -17.61
CA SER A 297 12.12 -9.38 -17.18
C SER A 297 11.64 -9.16 -15.74
N ASN A 298 12.21 -8.21 -15.00
CA ASN A 298 11.80 -7.92 -13.63
C ASN A 298 10.58 -6.97 -13.64
N ALA A 299 9.38 -7.55 -13.52
CA ALA A 299 8.13 -6.80 -13.52
C ALA A 299 8.06 -5.73 -12.42
N PHE A 300 8.62 -6.00 -11.23
CA PHE A 300 8.62 -5.05 -10.11
C PHE A 300 9.56 -3.87 -10.37
N ALA A 301 10.72 -4.07 -11.01
CA ALA A 301 11.60 -2.96 -11.37
C ALA A 301 10.88 -1.95 -12.30
N TRP A 302 10.15 -2.45 -13.30
CA TRP A 302 9.31 -1.64 -14.18
C TRP A 302 8.15 -0.97 -13.42
N PHE A 303 7.47 -1.70 -12.54
CA PHE A 303 6.35 -1.15 -11.77
C PHE A 303 6.81 -0.03 -10.82
N ASN A 304 7.92 -0.25 -10.12
CA ASN A 304 8.50 0.71 -9.19
C ASN A 304 9.01 1.95 -9.93
N LEU A 305 9.59 1.78 -11.13
CA LEU A 305 9.97 2.89 -11.99
C LEU A 305 8.74 3.74 -12.31
N GLY A 306 7.65 3.10 -12.75
CA GLY A 306 6.38 3.79 -13.01
C GLY A 306 5.83 4.52 -11.78
N SER A 307 5.93 3.91 -10.60
CA SER A 307 5.48 4.51 -9.34
C SER A 307 6.28 5.76 -8.98
N SER A 308 7.61 5.69 -9.11
CA SER A 308 8.49 6.83 -8.83
C SER A 308 8.30 7.96 -9.85
N LEU A 309 8.10 7.63 -11.13
CA LEU A 309 7.78 8.60 -12.19
C LEU A 309 6.41 9.26 -11.98
N THR A 310 5.42 8.51 -11.51
CA THR A 310 4.10 9.06 -11.16
C THR A 310 4.21 10.09 -10.04
N ALA A 311 5.01 9.80 -9.01
CA ALA A 311 5.28 10.74 -7.92
C ALA A 311 6.05 11.99 -8.37
N LEU A 312 6.89 11.86 -9.41
CA LEU A 312 7.57 12.97 -10.09
C LEU A 312 6.70 13.69 -11.13
N GLN A 313 5.45 13.24 -11.33
CA GLN A 313 4.52 13.76 -12.33
C GLN A 313 4.95 13.54 -13.79
N GLU A 314 5.87 12.61 -14.03
CA GLU A 314 6.33 12.18 -15.36
C GLU A 314 5.39 11.09 -15.91
N TYR A 315 4.11 11.45 -16.08
CA TYR A 315 3.02 10.48 -16.28
C TYR A 315 3.13 9.69 -17.59
N ASP A 316 3.55 10.31 -18.70
CA ASP A 316 3.73 9.62 -19.98
C ASP A 316 4.75 8.49 -19.89
N MET A 317 5.82 8.69 -19.12
CA MET A 317 6.82 7.67 -18.86
C MET A 317 6.34 6.62 -17.87
N ALA A 318 5.58 7.04 -16.86
CA ALA A 318 5.02 6.14 -15.88
C ALA A 318 4.09 5.11 -16.52
N VAL A 319 3.21 5.55 -17.43
CA VAL A 319 2.32 4.66 -18.20
C VAL A 319 3.11 3.60 -18.96
N GLN A 320 4.25 3.96 -19.56
CA GLN A 320 5.13 3.01 -20.28
C GLN A 320 5.71 1.95 -19.36
N ALA A 321 6.27 2.38 -18.23
CA ALA A 321 6.87 1.48 -17.25
C ALA A 321 5.81 0.53 -16.67
N PHE A 322 4.61 1.04 -16.35
CA PHE A 322 3.51 0.19 -15.90
C PHE A 322 2.97 -0.75 -16.98
N ALA A 323 2.88 -0.31 -18.23
CA ALA A 323 2.51 -1.19 -19.35
C ALA A 323 3.50 -2.36 -19.47
N LYS A 324 4.81 -2.09 -19.37
CA LYS A 324 5.83 -3.13 -19.40
C LYS A 324 5.74 -4.07 -18.20
N ALA A 325 5.51 -3.55 -16.99
CA ALA A 325 5.31 -4.36 -15.80
C ALA A 325 4.11 -5.31 -15.94
N ARG A 326 2.99 -4.82 -16.47
CA ARG A 326 1.77 -5.61 -16.71
C ARG A 326 2.00 -6.69 -17.78
N GLU A 327 2.74 -6.38 -18.84
CA GLU A 327 3.12 -7.36 -19.88
C GLU A 327 3.94 -8.52 -19.31
N LEU A 328 4.84 -8.24 -18.36
CA LEU A 328 5.68 -9.24 -17.70
C LEU A 328 4.91 -10.06 -16.64
N GLY A 329 3.73 -9.59 -16.24
CA GLY A 329 2.89 -10.21 -15.23
C GLY A 329 3.12 -9.63 -13.83
N LEU A 330 2.01 -9.34 -13.15
CA LEU A 330 2.00 -8.82 -11.78
C LEU A 330 1.08 -9.68 -10.90
N PRO A 331 1.29 -9.66 -9.58
CA PRO A 331 0.34 -10.26 -8.65
C PRO A 331 -1.08 -9.73 -8.83
N SER A 332 -2.06 -10.60 -8.68
CA SER A 332 -3.49 -10.32 -8.86
C SER A 332 -4.01 -9.19 -7.96
N ARG A 333 -3.40 -9.02 -6.78
CA ARG A 333 -3.76 -7.97 -5.81
C ARG A 333 -2.90 -6.72 -5.90
N MET A 334 -2.08 -6.54 -6.93
CA MET A 334 -1.18 -5.38 -6.99
C MET A 334 -1.94 -4.04 -6.85
N LEU A 335 -3.06 -3.87 -7.56
CA LEU A 335 -3.92 -2.66 -7.46
C LEU A 335 -4.77 -2.60 -6.19
N ARG A 336 -4.64 -3.54 -5.25
CA ARG A 336 -5.20 -3.37 -3.89
C ARG A 336 -4.35 -2.43 -3.04
N TYR A 337 -3.04 -2.40 -3.31
CA TYR A 337 -2.07 -1.68 -2.50
C TYR A 337 -1.43 -0.51 -3.26
N GLN A 338 -1.30 -0.62 -4.59
CA GLN A 338 -0.52 0.32 -5.39
C GLN A 338 -1.34 0.86 -6.56
N PHE A 339 -1.73 2.14 -6.47
CA PHE A 339 -2.65 2.79 -7.42
C PHE A 339 -1.96 3.66 -8.48
N GLY A 340 -0.63 3.69 -8.51
CA GLY A 340 0.18 4.45 -9.47
C GLY A 340 -0.27 4.31 -10.94
N PRO A 341 -0.59 3.10 -11.45
CA PRO A 341 -1.08 2.94 -12.82
C PRO A 341 -2.38 3.71 -13.12
N LEU A 342 -3.32 3.76 -12.16
CA LEU A 342 -4.59 4.48 -12.30
C LEU A 342 -4.36 6.00 -12.33
N ILE A 343 -3.48 6.49 -11.45
CA ILE A 343 -3.09 7.91 -11.42
C ILE A 343 -2.45 8.32 -12.74
N ALA A 344 -1.48 7.54 -13.24
CA ALA A 344 -0.78 7.84 -14.47
C ALA A 344 -1.74 7.86 -15.67
N ALA A 345 -2.62 6.85 -15.81
CA ALA A 345 -3.61 6.79 -16.89
C ALA A 345 -4.61 7.96 -16.86
N TYR A 346 -5.07 8.36 -15.66
CA TYR A 346 -5.95 9.53 -15.52
C TYR A 346 -5.26 10.82 -15.97
N GLN A 347 -4.00 11.02 -15.55
CA GLN A 347 -3.26 12.25 -15.84
C GLN A 347 -2.84 12.39 -17.30
N THR A 348 -2.60 11.27 -18.00
CA THR A 348 -2.36 11.27 -19.45
C THR A 348 -3.65 11.34 -20.28
N GLY A 349 -4.82 11.20 -19.64
CA GLY A 349 -6.11 11.14 -20.32
C GLY A 349 -6.39 9.82 -21.05
N ASP A 350 -5.61 8.76 -20.78
CA ASP A 350 -5.84 7.42 -21.30
C ASP A 350 -7.04 6.77 -20.60
N THR A 351 -8.23 7.22 -21.00
CA THR A 351 -9.51 6.86 -20.38
C THR A 351 -9.81 5.37 -20.56
N GLU A 352 -9.36 4.77 -21.67
CA GLU A 352 -9.54 3.34 -21.95
C GLU A 352 -8.69 2.48 -21.01
N ASP A 353 -7.41 2.83 -20.81
CA ASP A 353 -6.56 2.09 -19.87
C ASP A 353 -6.98 2.31 -18.42
N LEU A 354 -7.38 3.53 -18.06
CA LEU A 354 -7.96 3.83 -16.76
C LEU A 354 -9.21 2.97 -16.50
N GLU A 355 -10.10 2.84 -17.48
CA GLU A 355 -11.31 2.02 -17.37
C GLU A 355 -10.96 0.55 -17.13
N ARG A 356 -10.06 -0.03 -17.94
CA ARG A 356 -9.63 -1.43 -17.76
C ARG A 356 -9.01 -1.68 -16.39
N LEU A 357 -8.14 -0.77 -15.93
CA LEU A 357 -7.49 -0.89 -14.63
C LEU A 357 -8.49 -0.75 -13.48
N ALA A 358 -9.44 0.18 -13.56
CA ALA A 358 -10.47 0.38 -12.55
C ALA A 358 -11.43 -0.81 -12.48
N ASP A 359 -11.85 -1.35 -13.63
CA ASP A 359 -12.68 -2.56 -13.70
C ASP A 359 -11.95 -3.79 -13.14
N TYR A 360 -10.66 -3.93 -13.45
CA TYR A 360 -9.83 -4.98 -12.86
C TYR A 360 -9.74 -4.84 -11.34
N ALA A 361 -9.47 -3.64 -10.83
CA ALA A 361 -9.36 -3.37 -9.41
C ALA A 361 -10.68 -3.69 -8.66
N LEU A 362 -11.83 -3.27 -9.19
CA LEU A 362 -13.16 -3.59 -8.65
C LEU A 362 -13.51 -5.07 -8.81
N HIS A 363 -13.04 -5.72 -9.86
CA HIS A 363 -13.20 -7.16 -10.01
C HIS A 363 -12.45 -7.91 -8.90
N VAL A 364 -11.22 -7.51 -8.56
CA VAL A 364 -10.46 -8.13 -7.45
C VAL A 364 -10.99 -7.71 -6.07
N THR A 365 -11.30 -6.42 -5.89
CA THR A 365 -11.71 -5.82 -4.61
C THR A 365 -12.89 -4.85 -4.81
N PRO A 366 -14.15 -5.35 -4.85
CA PRO A 366 -15.36 -4.54 -5.14
C PRO A 366 -15.65 -3.40 -4.18
N ASP A 367 -15.15 -3.53 -2.96
CA ASP A 367 -15.41 -2.68 -1.82
C ASP A 367 -14.23 -1.75 -1.50
N SER A 368 -13.21 -1.68 -2.37
CA SER A 368 -12.12 -0.71 -2.25
C SER A 368 -12.63 0.68 -2.64
N GLU A 369 -12.53 1.61 -1.70
CA GLU A 369 -12.84 3.02 -1.91
C GLU A 369 -11.99 3.65 -3.01
N GLU A 370 -10.73 3.23 -3.16
CA GLU A 370 -9.82 3.72 -4.19
C GLU A 370 -10.26 3.21 -5.56
N ALA A 371 -10.59 1.93 -5.69
CA ALA A 371 -11.10 1.37 -6.94
C ALA A 371 -12.44 2.01 -7.35
N LEU A 372 -13.33 2.27 -6.39
CA LEU A 372 -14.59 2.99 -6.62
C LEU A 372 -14.34 4.44 -7.05
N LEU A 373 -13.40 5.15 -6.41
CA LEU A 373 -12.99 6.50 -6.81
C LEU A 373 -12.48 6.52 -8.25
N TRP A 374 -11.56 5.63 -8.60
CA TRP A 374 -10.98 5.61 -9.95
C TRP A 374 -12.01 5.26 -11.02
N LYS A 375 -12.94 4.32 -10.75
CA LYS A 375 -14.07 4.10 -11.68
C LYS A 375 -14.99 5.32 -11.77
N GLY A 376 -15.17 6.07 -10.68
CA GLY A 376 -15.88 7.36 -10.71
C GLY A 376 -15.23 8.36 -11.66
N TRP A 377 -13.89 8.47 -11.64
CA TRP A 377 -13.14 9.31 -12.56
C TRP A 377 -13.25 8.87 -14.02
N VAL A 378 -13.37 7.57 -14.31
CA VAL A 378 -13.65 7.07 -15.66
C VAL A 378 -14.97 7.64 -16.19
N TYR A 379 -16.03 7.56 -15.39
CA TYR A 379 -17.34 8.11 -15.79
C TYR A 379 -17.31 9.62 -15.94
N GLU A 380 -16.57 10.33 -15.06
CA GLU A 380 -16.41 11.77 -15.16
C GLU A 380 -15.71 12.19 -16.46
N LEU A 381 -14.61 11.54 -16.82
CA LEU A 381 -13.90 11.78 -18.09
C LEU A 381 -14.77 11.45 -19.32
N SER A 382 -15.69 10.50 -19.17
CA SER A 382 -16.66 10.12 -20.21
C SER A 382 -17.88 11.03 -20.28
N GLY A 383 -18.01 12.02 -19.38
CA GLY A 383 -19.14 12.94 -19.29
C GLY A 383 -20.39 12.40 -18.60
N ASP A 384 -20.32 11.22 -17.98
CA ASP A 384 -21.40 10.65 -17.16
C ASP A 384 -21.23 11.05 -15.68
N HIS A 385 -21.47 12.34 -15.42
CA HIS A 385 -21.34 12.94 -14.09
C HIS A 385 -22.20 12.25 -13.02
N LEU A 386 -23.37 11.72 -13.39
CA LEU A 386 -24.28 11.06 -12.45
C LEU A 386 -23.73 9.71 -11.97
N SER A 387 -23.16 8.91 -12.88
CA SER A 387 -22.48 7.66 -12.51
C SER A 387 -21.22 7.94 -11.70
N ALA A 388 -20.45 8.98 -12.04
CA ALA A 388 -19.29 9.42 -11.27
C ALA A 388 -19.67 9.78 -9.82
N ILE A 389 -20.68 10.64 -9.64
CA ILE A 389 -21.22 11.02 -8.31
C ILE A 389 -21.68 9.79 -7.53
N THR A 390 -22.32 8.83 -8.19
CA THR A 390 -22.77 7.58 -7.55
C THR A 390 -21.59 6.79 -6.99
N LEU A 391 -20.52 6.64 -7.76
CA LEU A 391 -19.33 5.90 -7.32
C LEU A 391 -18.52 6.63 -6.27
N PHE A 392 -18.38 7.96 -6.35
CA PHE A 392 -17.73 8.72 -5.28
C PHE A 392 -18.50 8.62 -3.96
N ASN A 393 -19.84 8.64 -4.01
CA ASN A 393 -20.65 8.37 -2.82
C ASN A 393 -20.49 6.94 -2.31
N GLN A 394 -20.32 5.94 -3.19
CA GLN A 394 -20.03 4.57 -2.76
C GLN A 394 -18.63 4.46 -2.13
N ALA A 395 -17.63 5.17 -2.63
CA ALA A 395 -16.30 5.23 -2.03
C ALA A 395 -16.34 5.85 -0.63
N ILE A 396 -17.09 6.94 -0.43
CA ILE A 396 -17.33 7.53 0.91
C ILE A 396 -18.15 6.59 1.79
N GLN A 397 -19.08 5.84 1.20
CA GLN A 397 -19.78 4.81 1.95
C GLN A 397 -18.79 3.73 2.37
N ALA A 398 -17.86 3.26 1.55
CA ALA A 398 -16.85 2.27 1.91
C ALA A 398 -15.93 2.80 3.01
N ASN A 399 -15.47 4.05 2.90
CA ASN A 399 -14.67 4.72 3.91
C ASN A 399 -15.15 6.17 4.11
N SER A 400 -15.83 6.43 5.22
CA SER A 400 -16.39 7.76 5.51
C SER A 400 -15.33 8.82 5.76
N GLY A 401 -14.08 8.41 6.03
CA GLY A 401 -12.91 9.26 6.14
C GLY A 401 -12.38 9.73 4.79
N TYR A 402 -12.60 8.95 3.72
CA TYR A 402 -11.88 9.08 2.44
C TYR A 402 -12.03 10.47 1.80
N GLN A 403 -10.96 11.26 1.87
CA GLN A 403 -11.01 12.69 1.57
C GLN A 403 -10.97 12.95 0.07
N GLU A 404 -10.31 12.08 -0.68
CA GLU A 404 -10.17 12.08 -2.12
C GLU A 404 -11.53 11.99 -2.80
N ALA A 405 -12.41 11.09 -2.34
CA ALA A 405 -13.77 10.98 -2.86
C ALA A 405 -14.65 12.18 -2.49
N LYS A 406 -14.48 12.75 -1.28
CA LYS A 406 -15.17 14.00 -0.90
C LYS A 406 -14.74 15.17 -1.77
N ASN A 407 -13.44 15.27 -2.05
CA ASN A 407 -12.87 16.29 -2.93
C ASN A 407 -13.39 16.11 -4.37
N ALA A 408 -13.44 14.87 -4.87
CA ALA A 408 -13.99 14.56 -6.19
C ALA A 408 -15.45 15.03 -6.32
N LEU A 409 -16.31 14.77 -5.33
CA LEU A 409 -17.68 15.28 -5.30
C LEU A 409 -17.79 16.81 -5.24
N ALA A 410 -16.84 17.48 -4.60
CA ALA A 410 -16.83 18.95 -4.55
C ALA A 410 -16.48 19.57 -5.91
N ILE A 411 -15.73 18.85 -6.74
CA ILE A 411 -15.30 19.26 -8.07
C ILE A 411 -16.37 18.94 -9.11
N VAL A 412 -16.90 17.72 -9.10
CA VAL A 412 -17.90 17.25 -10.06
C VAL A 412 -19.26 17.86 -9.75
N ARG A 413 -19.74 18.73 -10.64
CA ARG A 413 -21.08 19.32 -10.55
C ARG A 413 -22.03 18.61 -11.52
N PRO A 414 -23.26 18.30 -11.10
CA PRO A 414 -24.24 17.60 -11.92
C PRO A 414 -24.75 18.41 -13.11
#